data_AF-A0A9W6QKI0-F1
#
_entry.id   AF-A0A9W6QKI0-F1
#
_cell.length_a   1.000
_cell.length_b   1.000
_cell.length_c   1.000
_cell.angle_alpha   90.00
_cell.angle_beta   90.00
_cell.angle_gamma   90.00
#
_symmetry.space_group_name_H-M   'P 1'
#
loop_
_entity.id
_entity.type
_entity.pdbx_description
1 polymer ?
#
loop_
_entity_poly.entity_id
_entity_poly.type
_entity_poly.pdbx_seq_one_letter_code
_entity_poly.pdbx_strand_id
1 'polypeptide(L)'
;MTTGERVRYGGLLAASVALAVFELFFLPLRFDGRVLPDLWALPFPITVVLAGFTMPWLVVRAGRIKAKAAFAGGPLYIWLATLFAFVVVAPGGDMIIMTNWRTLLLLAAAVFPATVKIGDILAAATKAAARD
;
A
#
# COMPACT_ATOMS: atom_id res chain seq x y z
N MET A 1 -7.25 20.86 -11.36
CA MET A 1 -8.00 19.66 -10.97
C MET A 1 -9.45 20.03 -10.92
N THR A 2 -10.26 19.36 -11.74
CA THR A 2 -11.72 19.48 -11.69
C THR A 2 -12.25 18.84 -10.41
N THR A 3 -13.46 19.19 -9.97
CA THR A 3 -14.08 18.61 -8.76
C THR A 3 -14.15 17.08 -8.85
N GLY A 4 -14.41 16.51 -10.04
CA GLY A 4 -14.43 15.07 -10.27
C GLY A 4 -13.07 14.39 -10.11
N GLU A 5 -11.97 15.03 -10.51
CA GLU A 5 -10.61 14.51 -10.30
C GLU A 5 -10.22 14.50 -8.82
N ARG A 6 -10.65 15.53 -8.07
CA ARG A 6 -10.41 15.60 -6.62
C ARG A 6 -11.10 14.46 -5.88
N VAL A 7 -12.36 14.18 -6.21
CA VAL A 7 -13.13 13.08 -5.60
C VAL A 7 -12.49 11.73 -5.93
N ARG A 8 -12.11 11.50 -7.20
CA ARG A 8 -11.44 10.25 -7.61
C ARG A 8 -10.11 10.04 -6.89
N TYR A 9 -9.29 11.09 -6.81
CA TYR A 9 -8.01 11.01 -6.11
C TYR A 9 -8.20 10.79 -4.61
N GLY A 10 -9.15 11.50 -3.97
CA GLY A 10 -9.52 11.27 -2.58
C GLY A 10 -9.97 9.84 -2.32
N GLY A 11 -10.76 9.25 -3.23
CA GLY A 11 -11.17 7.85 -3.16
C GLY A 11 -9.99 6.87 -3.23
N LEU A 12 -8.99 7.12 -4.07
CA LEU A 12 -7.77 6.30 -4.13
C LEU A 12 -6.95 6.38 -2.85
N LEU A 13 -6.84 7.58 -2.26
CA LEU A 13 -6.16 7.76 -0.97
C LEU A 13 -6.90 7.04 0.15
N ALA A 14 -8.23 7.19 0.23
CA ALA A 14 -9.06 6.49 1.20
C ALA A 14 -8.94 4.96 1.04
N ALA A 15 -8.93 4.45 -0.19
CA ALA A 15 -8.69 3.04 -0.48
C ALA A 15 -7.30 2.58 -0.02
N SER A 16 -6.28 3.43 -0.15
CA SER A 16 -4.92 3.13 0.33
C SER A 16 -4.86 3.03 1.85
N VAL A 17 -5.56 3.91 2.56
CA VAL A 17 -5.69 3.85 4.03
C VAL A 17 -6.43 2.57 4.45
N ALA A 18 -7.59 2.29 3.83
CA ALA A 18 -8.37 1.09 4.12
C ALA A 18 -7.56 -0.19 3.86
N LEU A 19 -6.79 -0.21 2.77
CA LEU A 19 -5.88 -1.31 2.44
C LEU A 19 -4.80 -1.48 3.52
N ALA A 20 -4.14 -0.41 3.96
CA ALA A 20 -3.13 -0.46 5.02
C ALA A 20 -3.69 -1.04 6.32
N VAL A 21 -4.88 -0.58 6.72
CA VAL A 21 -5.57 -1.09 7.92
C VAL A 21 -5.90 -2.57 7.74
N PHE A 22 -6.49 -2.96 6.61
CA PHE A 22 -6.80 -4.36 6.33
C PHE A 22 -5.54 -5.25 6.39
N GLU A 23 -4.45 -4.81 5.77
CA GLU A 23 -3.20 -5.56 5.74
C GLU A 23 -2.61 -5.74 7.13
N LEU A 24 -2.61 -4.72 7.98
CA LEU A 24 -2.13 -4.81 9.36
C LEU A 24 -2.94 -5.81 10.19
N PHE A 25 -4.26 -5.75 10.09
CA PHE A 25 -5.14 -6.63 10.87
C PHE A 25 -5.07 -8.10 10.43
N PHE A 26 -4.86 -8.35 9.14
CA PHE A 26 -4.80 -9.71 8.58
C PHE A 26 -3.35 -10.23 8.38
N LEU A 27 -2.32 -9.43 8.64
CA LEU A 27 -0.91 -9.87 8.68
C LEU A 27 -0.63 -11.02 9.68
N PRO A 28 -1.21 -11.05 10.90
CA PRO A 28 -0.97 -12.11 11.87
C PRO A 28 -1.72 -13.41 11.58
N LEU A 29 -2.52 -13.46 10.49
CA LEU A 29 -3.33 -14.62 10.10
C LEU A 29 -2.45 -15.88 9.97
N ARG A 30 -2.99 -16.98 10.48
CA ARG A 30 -2.28 -18.25 10.67
C ARG A 30 -3.26 -19.41 10.62
N PHE A 31 -2.76 -20.58 10.27
CA PHE A 31 -3.53 -21.82 10.26
C PHE A 31 -3.59 -22.45 11.66
N ASP A 32 -4.23 -21.77 12.62
CA ASP A 32 -4.31 -22.17 14.04
C ASP A 32 -5.64 -22.81 14.47
N GLY A 33 -6.53 -23.12 13.53
CA GLY A 33 -7.84 -23.68 13.82
C GLY A 33 -8.89 -22.68 14.32
N ARG A 34 -8.54 -21.40 14.56
CA ARG A 34 -9.50 -20.38 15.02
C ARG A 34 -10.30 -19.78 13.86
N VAL A 35 -9.58 -19.40 12.81
CA VAL A 35 -10.15 -18.76 11.60
C VAL A 35 -9.91 -19.62 10.36
N LEU A 36 -8.73 -20.24 10.27
CA LEU A 36 -8.34 -21.15 9.20
C LEU A 36 -8.18 -22.57 9.75
N PRO A 37 -8.33 -23.63 8.93
CA PRO A 37 -8.08 -25.01 9.35
C PRO A 37 -6.70 -25.15 10.02
N ASP A 38 -6.60 -26.01 11.04
CA ASP A 38 -5.32 -26.22 11.73
C ASP A 38 -4.34 -26.95 10.81
N LEU A 39 -3.31 -26.21 10.37
CA LEU A 39 -2.18 -26.71 9.62
C LEU A 39 -0.92 -26.27 10.36
N TRP A 40 -0.71 -26.82 11.56
CA TRP A 40 0.51 -26.63 12.36
C TRP A 40 0.78 -25.15 12.70
N ALA A 41 -0.26 -24.34 12.89
CA ALA A 41 -0.15 -22.90 13.18
C ALA A 41 0.69 -22.11 12.15
N LEU A 42 0.75 -22.59 10.90
CA LEU A 42 1.65 -22.03 9.89
C LEU A 42 1.26 -20.56 9.54
N PRO A 43 2.23 -19.63 9.44
CA PRO A 43 1.97 -18.24 9.05
C PRO A 43 1.33 -18.13 7.66
N PHE A 44 0.23 -17.39 7.50
CA PHE A 44 -0.39 -17.16 6.19
C PHE A 44 -0.51 -15.67 5.86
N PRO A 45 0.59 -14.99 5.48
CA PRO A 45 0.62 -13.56 5.22
C PRO A 45 0.07 -13.23 3.81
N ILE A 46 -1.16 -13.64 3.51
CA ILE A 46 -1.81 -13.43 2.20
C ILE A 46 -1.96 -11.94 1.83
N THR A 47 -2.03 -11.08 2.85
CA THR A 47 -2.08 -9.62 2.69
C THR A 47 -0.84 -9.06 2.01
N VAL A 48 0.33 -9.71 2.12
CA VAL A 48 1.56 -9.30 1.42
C VAL A 48 1.38 -9.40 -0.10
N VAL A 49 0.74 -10.47 -0.56
CA VAL A 49 0.43 -10.68 -1.97
C VAL A 49 -0.57 -9.63 -2.43
N LEU A 50 -1.63 -9.40 -1.64
CA LEU A 50 -2.62 -8.37 -1.92
C LEU A 50 -1.99 -6.99 -2.05
N ALA A 51 -1.10 -6.62 -1.13
CA ALA A 51 -0.38 -5.36 -1.14
C ALA A 51 0.47 -5.21 -2.41
N GLY A 52 1.21 -6.25 -2.76
CA GLY A 52 2.11 -6.25 -3.91
C GLY A 52 1.40 -6.07 -5.25
N PHE A 53 0.13 -6.46 -5.38
CA PHE A 53 -0.66 -6.23 -6.59
C PHE A 53 -1.48 -4.94 -6.53
N THR A 54 -2.06 -4.63 -5.37
CA THR A 54 -3.01 -3.51 -5.24
C THR A 54 -2.28 -2.16 -5.19
N MET A 55 -1.12 -2.09 -4.54
CA MET A 55 -0.37 -0.83 -4.42
C MET A 55 0.15 -0.30 -5.76
N PRO A 56 0.79 -1.10 -6.64
CA PRO A 56 1.17 -0.64 -7.97
C PRO A 56 -0.05 -0.21 -8.80
N TRP A 57 -1.17 -0.91 -8.65
CA TRP A 57 -2.41 -0.55 -9.34
C TRP A 57 -2.96 0.81 -8.90
N LEU A 58 -2.96 1.10 -7.60
CA LEU A 58 -3.36 2.40 -7.04
C LEU A 58 -2.44 3.53 -7.52
N VAL A 59 -1.12 3.31 -7.53
CA VAL A 59 -0.12 4.26 -8.04
C VAL A 59 -0.34 4.57 -9.52
N VAL A 60 -0.53 3.54 -10.35
CA VAL A 60 -0.81 3.73 -11.78
C VAL A 60 -2.10 4.52 -11.99
N ARG A 61 -3.15 4.24 -11.19
CA ARG A 61 -4.42 4.96 -11.31
C ARG A 61 -4.30 6.42 -10.88
N ALA A 62 -3.53 6.71 -9.83
CA ALA A 62 -3.24 8.07 -9.41
C ALA A 62 -2.42 8.84 -10.46
N GLY A 63 -1.42 8.20 -11.06
CA GLY A 63 -0.61 8.78 -12.14
C GLY A 63 -1.39 9.11 -13.41
N ARG A 64 -2.47 8.37 -13.71
CA ARG A 64 -3.38 8.67 -14.83
C ARG A 64 -4.21 9.93 -14.62
N ILE A 65 -4.47 10.34 -13.37
CA ILE A 65 -5.18 11.59 -13.06
C ILE A 65 -4.24 12.78 -13.31
N LYS A 66 -2.98 12.63 -12.90
CA LYS A 66 -1.97 13.66 -13.10
C LYS A 66 -0.61 13.02 -13.27
N ALA A 67 0.03 13.24 -14.41
CA ALA A 67 1.37 12.75 -14.74
C ALA A 67 2.47 13.52 -13.98
N LYS A 68 2.39 13.55 -12.65
CA LYS A 68 3.42 14.05 -11.75
C LYS A 68 3.76 12.96 -10.74
N ALA A 69 5.05 12.67 -10.56
CA ALA A 69 5.53 11.64 -9.64
C ALA A 69 4.99 11.81 -8.21
N ALA A 70 4.93 13.06 -7.71
CA ALA A 70 4.38 13.35 -6.39
C ALA A 70 2.89 12.97 -6.24
N PHE A 71 2.09 13.07 -7.32
CA PHE A 71 0.69 12.65 -7.31
C PHE A 71 0.55 11.13 -7.46
N ALA A 72 1.36 10.51 -8.32
CA ALA A 72 1.39 9.07 -8.49
C ALA A 72 1.81 8.34 -7.19
N GLY A 73 2.74 8.92 -6.43
CA GLY A 73 3.21 8.38 -5.16
C GLY A 73 2.28 8.62 -3.96
N GLY A 74 1.26 9.49 -4.08
CA GLY A 74 0.34 9.82 -3.00
C GLY A 74 -0.27 8.61 -2.27
N PRO A 75 -0.85 7.63 -3.00
CA PRO A 75 -1.32 6.36 -2.44
C PRO A 75 -0.28 5.63 -1.59
N LEU A 76 0.96 5.54 -2.08
CA LEU A 76 2.07 4.88 -1.37
C LEU A 76 2.46 5.64 -0.11
N TYR A 77 2.56 6.96 -0.18
CA TYR A 77 2.90 7.78 0.99
C TYR A 77 1.83 7.71 2.07
N ILE A 78 0.54 7.74 1.71
CA ILE A 78 -0.53 7.69 2.72
C ILE A 78 -0.69 6.29 3.32
N TRP A 79 -0.44 5.25 2.53
CA TRP A 79 -0.37 3.87 3.01
C TRP A 79 0.78 3.71 4.01
N LEU A 80 1.99 4.18 3.68
CA LEU A 80 3.14 4.19 4.59
C LEU A 80 2.84 5.00 5.86
N ALA A 81 2.28 6.20 5.72
CA ALA A 81 1.93 7.04 6.86
C ALA A 81 0.92 6.35 7.79
N THR A 82 -0.03 5.60 7.22
CA THR A 82 -1.00 4.81 7.99
C THR A 82 -0.30 3.67 8.72
N LEU A 83 0.59 2.92 8.08
CA LEU A 83 1.39 1.90 8.76
C LEU A 83 2.18 2.49 9.94
N PHE A 84 2.90 3.60 9.72
CA PHE A 84 3.68 4.26 10.77
C PHE A 84 2.80 4.85 11.88
N ALA A 85 1.62 5.39 11.56
CA ALA A 85 0.69 5.86 12.57
C ALA A 85 0.28 4.73 13.53
N PHE A 86 0.06 3.51 13.01
CA PHE A 86 -0.23 2.33 13.81
C PHE A 86 0.98 1.73 14.54
N VAL A 87 2.22 2.07 14.13
CA VAL A 87 3.43 1.78 14.94
C VAL A 87 3.47 2.65 16.19
N VAL A 88 3.19 3.95 16.02
CA VAL A 88 3.40 4.96 17.08
C VAL A 88 2.19 5.08 18.00
N VAL A 89 0.97 4.90 17.46
CA VAL A 89 -0.29 5.11 18.15
C VAL A 89 -1.08 3.80 18.14
N ALA A 90 -0.58 2.80 18.88
CA ALA A 90 -1.35 1.58 19.07
C ALA A 90 -2.27 1.71 20.30
N PRO A 91 -3.60 1.69 20.12
CA PRO A 91 -4.55 1.76 21.23
C PRO A 91 -4.38 0.52 22.12
N GLY A 92 -3.96 0.74 23.37
CA GLY A 92 -3.63 -0.32 24.33
C GLY A 92 -2.14 -0.37 24.73
N GLY A 93 -1.27 0.45 24.14
CA GLY A 93 0.16 0.50 24.47
C GLY A 93 0.98 -0.66 23.88
N ASP A 94 0.35 -1.53 23.09
CA ASP A 94 0.96 -2.74 22.53
C ASP A 94 1.27 -2.52 21.04
N MET A 95 2.50 -2.79 20.58
CA MET A 95 2.88 -2.49 19.19
C MET A 95 2.11 -3.40 18.20
N ILE A 96 1.18 -2.82 17.42
CA ILE A 96 0.41 -3.56 16.39
C ILE A 96 1.32 -4.06 15.27
N ILE A 97 2.42 -3.32 15.00
CA ILE A 97 3.46 -3.83 14.12
C ILE A 97 4.33 -4.81 14.90
N MET A 98 4.03 -6.10 14.76
CA MET A 98 4.99 -7.13 15.13
C MET A 98 6.26 -6.90 14.31
N THR A 99 7.39 -6.71 15.02
CA THR A 99 8.75 -6.71 14.48
C THR A 99 9.11 -8.10 13.95
N ASN A 100 8.41 -8.54 12.92
CA ASN A 100 8.48 -9.86 12.33
C ASN A 100 8.81 -9.75 10.85
N TRP A 101 9.38 -10.82 10.29
CA TRP A 101 9.70 -10.94 8.86
C TRP A 101 8.49 -10.66 7.94
N ARG A 102 7.26 -10.88 8.43
CA ARG A 102 6.01 -10.59 7.71
C ARG A 102 5.84 -9.11 7.39
N THR A 103 6.18 -8.24 8.35
CA THR A 103 6.11 -6.78 8.16
C THR A 103 7.18 -6.33 7.17
N LEU A 104 8.39 -6.91 7.24
CA LEU A 104 9.45 -6.65 6.27
C LEU A 104 9.04 -7.08 4.86
N LEU A 105 8.40 -8.25 4.73
CA LEU A 105 7.86 -8.71 3.45
C LEU A 105 6.73 -7.84 2.95
N LEU A 106 5.81 -7.38 3.82
CA LEU A 106 4.75 -6.45 3.44
C LEU A 106 5.34 -5.16 2.85
N LEU A 107 6.31 -4.57 3.56
CA LEU A 107 7.01 -3.38 3.10
C LEU A 107 7.72 -3.63 1.77
N ALA A 108 8.48 -4.73 1.66
CA ALA A 108 9.18 -5.05 0.43
C ALA A 108 8.20 -5.27 -0.74
N ALA A 109 7.17 -6.09 -0.55
CA ALA A 109 6.20 -6.43 -1.59
C ALA A 109 5.34 -5.25 -2.00
N ALA A 110 4.96 -4.35 -1.09
CA ALA A 110 4.14 -3.19 -1.41
C ALA A 110 4.98 -2.04 -2.02
N VAL A 111 6.09 -1.69 -1.38
CA VAL A 111 6.89 -0.51 -1.72
C VAL A 111 7.66 -0.74 -3.03
N PHE A 112 8.27 -1.90 -3.21
CA PHE A 112 9.14 -2.15 -4.36
C PHE A 112 8.43 -2.04 -5.72
N PRO A 113 7.34 -2.76 -6.00
CA PRO A 113 6.68 -2.65 -7.30
C PRO A 113 5.97 -1.29 -7.47
N ALA A 114 5.52 -0.66 -6.37
CA ALA A 114 4.91 0.66 -6.41
C ALA A 114 5.93 1.74 -6.82
N THR A 115 7.14 1.73 -6.27
CA THR A 115 8.20 2.69 -6.63
C THR A 115 8.67 2.53 -8.06
N VAL A 116 8.78 1.29 -8.56
CA VAL A 116 9.05 1.02 -9.99
C VAL A 116 7.99 1.71 -10.87
N LYS A 117 6.70 1.60 -10.51
CA LYS A 117 5.62 2.26 -11.26
C LYS A 117 5.64 3.79 -11.17
N ILE A 118 6.05 4.36 -10.04
CA ILE A 118 6.28 5.82 -9.95
C ILE A 118 7.39 6.24 -10.92
N GLY A 119 8.47 5.46 -10.99
CA GLY A 119 9.59 5.67 -11.92
C GLY A 119 9.16 5.60 -13.39
N ASP A 120 8.37 4.58 -13.77
CA ASP A 120 7.80 4.45 -15.13
C ASP A 120 7.00 5.70 -15.53
N ILE A 121 6.17 6.21 -14.63
CA ILE A 121 5.33 7.39 -14.86
C ILE A 121 6.19 8.66 -15.00
N LEU A 122 7.22 8.80 -14.16
CA LEU A 122 8.16 9.91 -14.25
C LEU A 122 8.91 9.91 -15.58
N ALA A 123 9.45 8.76 -15.98
CA ALA A 123 10.15 8.60 -17.25
C ALA A 123 9.25 8.91 -18.45
N ALA A 124 7.98 8.46 -18.41
CA ALA A 124 7.00 8.79 -19.44
C ALA A 124 6.71 10.29 -19.51
N ALA A 125 6.56 10.96 -18.37
CA ALA A 125 6.31 12.40 -18.30
C ALA A 125 7.50 13.21 -18.85
N THR A 126 8.74 12.83 -18.51
CA THR A 126 9.95 13.49 -19.03
C THR A 126 10.11 13.30 -20.54
N LYS A 127 9.83 12.10 -21.05
CA LYS A 127 9.87 11.84 -22.51
C LYS A 127 8.84 12.65 -23.27
N ALA A 128 7.65 12.86 -22.72
CA ALA A 128 6.63 13.70 -23.34
C ALA A 128 7.09 15.15 -23.41
N ALA A 129 7.61 15.69 -22.31
CA ALA A 129 8.11 17.08 -22.25
C ALA A 129 9.32 17.35 -23.16
N ALA A 130 10.09 16.32 -23.53
CA ALA A 130 11.23 16.45 -24.45
C ALA A 130 10.85 16.36 -25.93
N ARG A 131 9.59 16.01 -26.26
CA ARG A 131 9.07 15.94 -27.64
C ARG A 131 8.33 17.20 -28.06
N ASP A 132 7.97 18.05 -27.10
CA ASP A 132 7.35 19.37 -27.29
C ASP A 132 8.42 20.46 -27.40
#